data_AF-A0A434ELA0-F1
#
_entry.id   AF-A0A434ELA0-F1
#
_cell.length_a   1.000
_cell.length_b   1.000
_cell.length_c   1.000
_cell.angle_alpha   90.00
_cell.angle_beta   90.00
_cell.angle_gamma   90.00
#
_symmetry.space_group_name_H-M   'P 1'
#
loop_
_entity.id
_entity.type
_entity.pdbx_description
1 polymer ?
#
loop_
_entity_poly.entity_id
_entity_poly.type
_entity_poly.pdbx_seq_one_letter_code
_entity_poly.pdbx_strand_id
1 'polypeptide(L)' 'MSTRQGTEAGGGLGLGLFIAKTLLERSGATIDFRNSSGLGEGAVVQISWPRGLFLNQDQASATMFDNA' A
#
# COMPACT_ATOMS: atom_id res chain seq x y z
N MET A 1 -14.72 9.46 24.31
CA MET A 1 -13.43 8.77 24.54
C MET A 1 -13.48 7.43 23.81
N SER A 2 -12.57 7.18 22.88
CA SER A 2 -12.50 5.91 22.14
C SER A 2 -11.78 4.87 23.01
N THR A 3 -12.47 3.82 23.42
CA THR A 3 -11.89 2.72 24.21
C THR A 3 -11.01 1.86 23.32
N ARG A 4 -9.68 1.92 23.54
CA ARG A 4 -8.72 0.98 22.98
C ARG A 4 -8.88 -0.36 23.70
N GLN A 5 -9.66 -1.26 23.10
CA GLN A 5 -9.89 -2.61 23.60
C GLN A 5 -8.75 -3.52 23.11
N GLY A 6 -8.12 -4.25 24.03
CA GLY A 6 -7.26 -5.40 23.70
C GLY A 6 -5.83 -5.31 24.23
N THR A 7 -5.66 -5.63 25.51
CA THR A 7 -4.38 -6.04 26.10
C THR A 7 -4.04 -7.44 25.58
N GLU A 8 -3.20 -7.53 24.55
CA GLU A 8 -2.50 -8.76 24.20
C GLU A 8 -1.00 -8.42 24.12
N ALA A 9 -0.15 -9.18 24.82
CA ALA A 9 1.28 -8.93 24.98
C ALA A 9 2.12 -9.16 23.70
N GLY A 10 1.47 -9.14 22.54
CA GLY A 10 2.05 -9.10 21.20
C GLY A 10 1.13 -8.25 20.34
N GLY A 11 1.27 -6.93 20.44
CA GLY A 11 0.37 -5.96 19.83
C GLY A 11 0.23 -6.19 18.33
N GLY A 12 -0.91 -6.73 17.91
CA GLY A 12 -1.28 -6.75 16.50
C GLY A 12 -1.27 -5.33 15.94
N LEU A 13 -0.82 -5.18 14.70
CA LEU A 13 -0.69 -3.94 13.91
C LEU A 13 -1.91 -2.99 13.94
N GLY A 14 -3.03 -3.42 14.53
CA GLY A 14 -4.33 -2.77 14.53
C GLY A 14 -5.15 -3.26 13.36
N LEU A 15 -6.45 -3.49 13.58
CA LEU A 15 -7.38 -3.94 12.53
C LEU A 15 -7.33 -3.05 11.28
N GLY A 16 -7.22 -1.73 11.47
CA GLY A 16 -7.12 -0.78 10.37
C GLY A 16 -5.88 -1.00 9.50
N LEU A 17 -4.73 -1.28 10.11
CA LEU A 17 -3.49 -1.53 9.36
C LEU A 17 -3.52 -2.88 8.65
N PHE A 18 -4.15 -3.90 9.25
CA PHE A 18 -4.36 -5.20 8.62
C PHE A 18 -5.26 -5.12 7.38
N ILE A 19 -6.37 -4.40 7.48
CA ILE A 19 -7.28 -4.16 6.35
C ILE A 19 -6.55 -3.38 5.25
N ALA A 20 -5.86 -2.28 5.62
CA ALA A 20 -5.13 -1.46 4.66
C ALA A 20 -4.06 -2.28 3.92
N LYS A 21 -3.21 -3.02 4.65
CA LYS A 21 -2.17 -3.89 4.07
C LYS A 21 -2.79 -4.85 3.05
N THR A 22 -3.86 -5.54 3.44
CA THR A 22 -4.52 -6.53 2.57
C THR A 22 -5.06 -5.90 1.29
N LEU A 23 -5.73 -4.75 1.39
CA LEU A 23 -6.29 -4.06 0.22
C LEU A 23 -5.19 -3.54 -0.72
N LEU A 24 -4.12 -2.97 -0.15
CA LEU A 24 -2.96 -2.47 -0.89
C LEU A 24 -2.25 -3.62 -1.63
N GLU A 25 -1.96 -4.72 -0.95
CA GLU A 25 -1.33 -5.90 -1.57
C GLU A 25 -2.21 -6.50 -2.67
N ARG A 26 -3.53 -6.59 -2.44
CA ARG A 26 -4.48 -7.08 -3.46
C ARG A 26 -4.53 -6.16 -4.69
N SER A 27 -4.28 -4.86 -4.52
CA SER A 27 -4.18 -3.91 -5.64
C SER A 27 -2.84 -3.98 -6.42
N GLY A 28 -1.92 -4.87 -6.01
CA GLY A 28 -0.61 -5.03 -6.62
C GLY A 28 0.47 -4.10 -6.06
N ALA A 29 0.24 -3.50 -4.88
CA ALA A 29 1.25 -2.72 -4.18
C ALA A 29 2.26 -3.63 -3.47
N THR A 30 3.50 -3.17 -3.35
CA THR A 30 4.47 -3.63 -2.35
C THR A 30 4.51 -2.67 -1.18
N ILE A 31 4.71 -3.19 0.04
CA ILE A 31 4.68 -2.41 1.28
C ILE A 31 5.93 -2.72 2.11
N ASP A 32 6.62 -1.68 2.57
CA ASP A 32 7.79 -1.75 3.45
C ASP A 32 7.50 -0.98 4.74
N PHE A 33 7.81 -1.60 5.88
CA PHE A 33 7.63 -1.02 7.21
C PHE A 33 9.01 -0.86 7.87
N ARG A 34 9.29 0.34 8.37
CA ARG A 34 10.50 0.60 9.13
C ARG A 34 10.24 1.57 10.26
N ASN A 35 11.04 1.46 11.32
CA ASN A 35 11.12 2.52 12.31
C ASN A 35 11.85 3.71 11.69
N SER A 36 11.42 4.93 12.00
CA SER A 36 12.19 6.12 11.61
C SER A 36 13.51 6.16 12.40
N SER A 37 14.48 7.00 12.00
CA SER A 37 15.81 7.14 12.67
C SER A 37 16.21 8.58 13.11
N GLY A 38 15.28 9.55 13.15
CA GLY A 38 15.39 10.89 13.73
C GLY A 38 14.83 11.09 15.17
N LEU A 39 14.85 12.34 15.66
CA LEU A 39 14.46 12.63 17.05
C LEU A 39 12.92 12.67 17.23
N GLY A 40 12.37 11.89 18.18
CA GLY A 40 10.93 11.87 18.52
C GLY A 40 10.14 10.75 17.83
N GLU A 41 10.77 9.59 17.70
CA GLU A 41 10.61 8.69 16.57
C GLU A 41 9.30 7.88 16.45
N GLY A 42 8.74 7.83 15.24
CA GLY A 42 7.58 7.01 14.85
C GLY A 42 7.91 5.93 13.81
N ALA A 43 6.89 5.50 13.06
CA ALA A 43 7.02 4.50 11.99
C ALA A 43 6.92 5.15 10.60
N VAL A 44 7.66 4.60 9.64
CA VAL A 44 7.52 4.93 8.21
C VAL A 44 6.99 3.71 7.46
N VAL A 45 5.97 3.94 6.65
CA VAL A 45 5.40 2.93 5.75
C VAL A 45 5.57 3.41 4.32
N GLN A 46 6.31 2.67 3.51
CA GLN A 46 6.49 2.95 2.10
C GLN A 46 5.61 1.99 1.29
N ILE A 47 4.86 2.54 0.34
CA ILE A 47 3.95 1.78 -0.52
C ILE A 47 4.30 2.10 -1.97
N SER A 48 4.48 1.07 -2.79
CA SER A 48 4.88 1.21 -4.20
C SER A 48 4.01 0.36 -5.10
N TRP A 49 3.57 0.92 -6.23
CA TRP A 49 2.88 0.17 -7.28
C TRP A 49 3.70 0.17 -8.57
N PRO A 50 3.77 -0.97 -9.28
CA PRO A 50 4.25 -1.00 -10.65
C PRO A 50 3.37 -0.09 -11.53
N ARG A 51 3.99 0.85 -12.23
CA ARG A 51 3.27 1.80 -13.10
C ARG A 51 2.40 1.11 -14.15
N GLY A 52 2.81 -0.08 -14.62
CA GLY A 52 2.05 -0.88 -15.60
C GLY A 52 0.66 -1.33 -15.12
N LEU A 53 0.39 -1.35 -13.81
CA LEU A 53 -0.95 -1.67 -13.28
C LEU A 53 -1.99 -0.58 -13.57
N PHE A 54 -1.55 0.66 -13.83
CA PHE A 54 -2.43 1.80 -14.09
C PHE A 54 -2.41 2.26 -15.54
N LEU A 55 -1.53 1.70 -16.37
CA LEU A 55 -1.48 2.03 -17.78
C LEU A 55 -2.52 1.19 -18.52
N ASN A 56 -3.45 1.87 -19.17
CA ASN A 56 -4.52 1.23 -19.91
C ASN A 56 -3.93 0.52 -21.14
N GLN A 57 -4.05 -0.81 -21.19
CA GLN A 57 -3.48 -1.63 -22.28
C GLN A 57 -4.16 -1.35 -23.64
N ASP A 58 -5.38 -0.79 -23.64
CA ASP A 58 -6.13 -0.45 -24.85
C ASP A 58 -5.54 0.68 -25.70
N GLN A 59 -4.63 1.51 -25.16
CA GLN A 59 -4.02 2.59 -25.95
C GLN A 59 -2.95 2.08 -26.93
N ALA A 60 -2.39 0.89 -26.70
CA ALA A 60 -1.36 0.31 -27.58
C ALA A 60 -1.92 -0.20 -28.92
N SER A 61 -3.20 -0.60 -28.94
CA SER A 61 -3.86 -1.09 -30.16
C SER A 61 -4.31 0.04 -31.08
N ALA A 62 -4.75 1.19 -30.53
CA ALA A 62 -5.22 2.32 -31.32
C ALA A 62 -4.10 2.92 -32.20
N THR A 63 -2.86 2.96 -31.71
CA THR A 63 -1.73 3.52 -32.47
C THR A 63 -1.30 2.65 -33.66
N MET A 64 -1.66 1.36 -33.69
CA MET A 64 -1.33 0.47 -34.81
C MET A 64 -2.26 0.64 -36.03
N PHE A 65 -3.49 1.14 -35.83
CA PHE A 65 -4.47 1.29 -36.92
C PHE A 65 -4.43 2.67 -37.61
N ASP A 66 -3.83 3.68 -36.98
CA ASP A 66 -3.77 5.06 -37.52
C ASP A 66 -2.61 5.31 -38.51
N ASN A 67 -1.80 4.30 -38.84
CA ASN A 67 -0.60 4.46 -39.68
C ASN A 67 -0.75 3.86 -41.10
N ALA A 68 -1.98 3.77 -41.61
CA ALA A 68 -2.33 3.26 -42.94
C ALA A 68 -2.58 4.38 -43.96
#